data_AF-A0A3A1XP94-F1
#
_entry.id   AF-A0A3A1XP94-F1
#
_cell.length_a   1.000
_cell.length_b   1.000
_cell.length_c   1.000
_cell.angle_alpha   90.00
_cell.angle_beta   90.00
_cell.angle_gamma   90.00
#
_symmetry.space_group_name_H-M   'P 1'
#
loop_
_entity.id
_entity.type
_entity.pdbx_description
1 polymer ?
#
loop_
_entity_poly.entity_id
_entity_poly.type
_entity_poly.pdbx_seq_one_letter_code
_entity_poly.pdbx_strand_id
1 'polypeptide(L)'
;LKDTELYSQLQNKDIALKDGDKVVGIPYAMETYGLIYNKALLKKYTELKDAKVKSAEEINSFDKLKAVADDIQKHKSDLGVEGAFTSAGFDSSSDWRFKTHLANLPLYYEFKEDHVTKQPAKVKGSFLDGYKKIFDLYITDSTTPATKIGSKTGEDANAEFSQGKAVFYQNGTWAWGDLSKAGMKAEDLGMLPIYIGAKGEEKQGLATGSENYWCINEKTSDANKKATKDFLKWLLTSDAGKDALSKKMGFTTPFKSFADIKSDNPLTQAAVEDAKSGKTPVSWNFTVMPSDNWKNDLGSALLEYAQGTGKWDKVKTAFVDGWAKEYSQAHEDDN
;
A
#
# COMPACT_ATOMS: atom_id res chain seq x y z
N LEU A 1 -19.53 -0.07 -18.87
CA LEU A 1 -19.69 -1.32 -18.08
C LEU A 1 -20.87 -1.31 -17.10
N LYS A 2 -21.61 -0.21 -16.94
CA LYS A 2 -22.69 -0.08 -15.94
C LYS A 2 -23.76 -1.19 -16.01
N ASP A 3 -24.06 -1.68 -17.21
CA ASP A 3 -25.13 -2.66 -17.44
C ASP A 3 -24.61 -4.12 -17.43
N THR A 4 -23.41 -4.38 -16.94
CA THR A 4 -22.83 -5.74 -16.90
C THR A 4 -23.01 -6.40 -15.54
N GLU A 5 -22.96 -7.74 -15.53
CA GLU A 5 -22.94 -8.52 -14.29
C GLU A 5 -21.74 -8.15 -13.40
N LEU A 6 -20.59 -7.79 -14.00
CA LEU A 6 -19.44 -7.33 -13.22
C LEU A 6 -19.81 -6.12 -12.36
N TYR A 7 -20.44 -5.11 -12.98
CA TYR A 7 -20.83 -3.92 -12.24
C TYR A 7 -21.90 -4.26 -11.23
N SER A 8 -22.92 -5.08 -11.55
CA SER A 8 -23.99 -5.44 -10.60
C SER A 8 -23.48 -6.19 -9.37
N GLN A 9 -22.45 -7.03 -9.55
CA GLN A 9 -21.82 -7.83 -8.50
C GLN A 9 -20.93 -7.02 -7.56
N LEU A 10 -20.47 -5.81 -7.92
CA LEU A 10 -19.67 -4.99 -6.99
C LEU A 10 -20.39 -4.76 -5.65
N GLN A 11 -19.69 -4.98 -4.54
CA GLN A 11 -20.17 -4.70 -3.19
C GLN A 11 -20.31 -3.19 -2.96
N ASN A 12 -19.32 -2.41 -3.39
CA ASN A 12 -19.33 -0.96 -3.45
C ASN A 12 -19.24 -0.51 -4.91
N LYS A 13 -20.12 0.39 -5.38
CA LYS A 13 -20.08 0.90 -6.77
C LYS A 13 -19.08 2.03 -6.98
N ASP A 14 -18.62 2.66 -5.90
CA ASP A 14 -17.77 3.85 -5.96
C ASP A 14 -16.31 3.53 -6.33
N ILE A 15 -15.90 2.27 -6.17
CA ILE A 15 -14.58 1.78 -6.56
C ILE A 15 -14.45 1.49 -8.07
N ALA A 16 -15.53 1.63 -8.84
CA ALA A 16 -15.47 1.48 -10.29
C ALA A 16 -14.80 2.70 -10.92
N LEU A 17 -13.92 2.50 -11.90
CA LEU A 17 -13.35 3.60 -12.66
C LEU A 17 -14.42 4.24 -13.54
N LYS A 18 -14.54 5.56 -13.47
CA LYS A 18 -15.52 6.34 -14.20
C LYS A 18 -14.84 7.43 -15.03
N ASP A 19 -15.35 7.62 -16.23
CA ASP A 19 -15.11 8.79 -17.08
C ASP A 19 -16.46 9.52 -17.23
N GLY A 20 -16.62 10.63 -16.51
CA GLY A 20 -17.93 11.22 -16.25
C GLY A 20 -18.89 10.20 -15.61
N ASP A 21 -20.05 9.99 -16.24
CA ASP A 21 -21.04 9.00 -15.81
C ASP A 21 -20.77 7.58 -16.33
N LYS A 22 -19.80 7.42 -17.24
CA LYS A 22 -19.50 6.15 -17.89
C LYS A 22 -18.58 5.32 -17.01
N VAL A 23 -19.03 4.13 -16.62
CA VAL A 23 -18.17 3.15 -15.95
C VAL A 23 -17.25 2.50 -16.98
N VAL A 24 -15.96 2.83 -16.95
CA VAL A 24 -14.95 2.39 -17.94
C VAL A 24 -14.11 1.20 -17.46
N GLY A 25 -13.99 1.00 -16.15
CA GLY A 25 -13.25 -0.13 -15.57
C GLY A 25 -13.89 -0.65 -14.30
N ILE A 26 -13.78 -1.96 -14.07
CA ILE A 26 -14.24 -2.62 -12.83
C ILE A 26 -13.04 -3.25 -12.13
N PRO A 27 -12.74 -2.92 -10.86
CA PRO A 27 -11.64 -3.54 -10.15
C PRO A 27 -11.93 -5.03 -9.97
N TYR A 28 -10.95 -5.87 -10.26
CA TYR A 28 -11.10 -7.32 -10.08
C TYR A 28 -10.37 -7.88 -8.86
N ALA A 29 -9.39 -7.15 -8.36
CA ALA A 29 -8.68 -7.44 -7.13
C ALA A 29 -8.66 -6.17 -6.26
N MET A 30 -8.96 -6.34 -4.98
CA MET A 30 -8.74 -5.36 -3.94
C MET A 30 -7.48 -5.77 -3.19
N GLU A 31 -6.60 -4.81 -3.02
CA GLU A 31 -5.30 -5.03 -2.44
C GLU A 31 -5.10 -4.04 -1.29
N THR A 32 -4.36 -4.48 -0.28
CA THR A 32 -4.16 -3.71 0.95
C THR A 32 -2.70 -3.72 1.35
N TYR A 33 -2.17 -2.56 1.75
CA TYR A 33 -0.85 -2.45 2.36
C TYR A 33 -0.86 -1.61 3.64
N GLY A 34 0.21 -1.82 4.40
CA GLY A 34 0.48 -1.11 5.64
C GLY A 34 1.83 -1.54 6.19
N LEU A 35 1.91 -1.64 7.51
CA LEU A 35 3.00 -2.23 8.26
C LEU A 35 2.61 -3.63 8.70
N ILE A 36 3.19 -4.65 8.07
CA ILE A 36 3.12 -6.02 8.58
C ILE A 36 4.03 -6.06 9.83
N TYR A 37 3.54 -6.59 10.94
CA TYR A 37 4.33 -6.72 12.16
C TYR A 37 4.45 -8.16 12.64
N ASN A 38 5.61 -8.49 13.20
CA ASN A 38 5.86 -9.78 13.84
C ASN A 38 5.27 -9.76 15.26
N LYS A 39 4.19 -10.51 15.47
CA LYS A 39 3.44 -10.56 16.73
C LYS A 39 4.30 -11.00 17.92
N ALA A 40 5.18 -11.98 17.72
CA ALA A 40 6.04 -12.49 18.79
C ALA A 40 7.07 -11.43 19.23
N LEU A 41 7.72 -10.76 18.28
CA LEU A 41 8.69 -9.70 18.57
C LEU A 41 8.01 -8.46 19.19
N LEU A 42 6.85 -8.05 18.66
CA LEU A 42 6.11 -6.94 19.24
C LEU A 42 5.62 -7.27 20.66
N LYS A 43 5.16 -8.50 20.91
CA LYS A 43 4.81 -8.97 22.25
C LYS A 43 6.01 -8.91 23.20
N LYS A 44 7.17 -9.42 22.77
CA LYS A 44 8.41 -9.34 23.54
C LYS A 44 8.77 -7.89 23.88
N TYR A 45 8.58 -6.96 22.94
CA TYR A 45 8.75 -5.53 23.20
C TYR A 45 7.77 -4.99 24.25
N THR A 46 6.48 -5.31 24.15
CA THR A 46 5.46 -4.81 25.11
C THR A 46 5.66 -5.31 26.55
N GLU A 47 6.41 -6.40 26.72
CA GLU A 47 6.78 -6.95 28.03
C GLU A 47 7.96 -6.22 28.69
N LEU A 48 8.68 -5.35 27.97
CA LEU A 48 9.67 -4.48 28.58
C LEU A 48 9.01 -3.53 29.58
N LYS A 49 9.71 -3.25 30.69
CA LYS A 49 9.18 -2.44 31.80
C LYS A 49 8.84 -1.02 31.35
N ASP A 50 9.62 -0.47 30.44
CA ASP A 50 9.55 0.89 29.91
C ASP A 50 9.04 0.96 28.45
N ALA A 51 8.44 -0.13 27.95
CA ALA A 51 7.77 -0.16 26.66
C ALA A 51 6.74 0.97 26.55
N LYS A 52 6.70 1.64 25.38
CA LYS A 52 5.86 2.83 25.13
C LYS A 52 4.39 2.51 24.85
N VAL A 53 4.09 1.23 24.63
CA VAL A 53 2.74 0.68 24.43
C VAL A 53 2.61 -0.69 25.09
N LYS A 54 1.38 -1.13 25.36
CA LYS A 54 1.08 -2.48 25.88
C LYS A 54 0.48 -3.43 24.86
N SER A 55 0.07 -2.93 23.69
CA SER A 55 -0.42 -3.76 22.60
C SER A 55 -0.23 -3.07 21.25
N ALA A 56 -0.46 -3.80 20.16
CA ALA A 56 -0.36 -3.26 18.81
C ALA A 56 -1.43 -2.17 18.54
N GLU A 57 -2.60 -2.28 19.17
CA GLU A 57 -3.74 -1.38 18.98
C GLU A 57 -3.46 0.04 19.50
N GLU A 58 -2.54 0.19 20.45
CA GLU A 58 -2.09 1.51 20.94
C GLU A 58 -1.19 2.23 19.92
N ILE A 59 -0.71 1.54 18.87
CA ILE A 59 0.04 2.11 17.75
C ILE A 59 -0.97 2.65 16.72
N ASN A 60 -1.60 3.77 17.06
CA ASN A 60 -2.68 4.40 16.29
C ASN A 60 -2.36 5.80 15.77
N SER A 61 -1.09 6.20 15.78
CA SER A 61 -0.63 7.51 15.28
C SER A 61 0.85 7.45 14.95
N PHE A 62 1.34 8.43 14.20
CA PHE A 62 2.77 8.55 13.89
C PHE A 62 3.58 8.75 15.15
N ASP A 63 3.11 9.57 16.10
CA ASP A 63 3.85 9.81 17.34
C ASP A 63 4.00 8.52 18.17
N LYS A 64 2.95 7.68 18.22
CA LYS A 64 3.03 6.37 18.88
C LYS A 64 3.90 5.39 18.11
N LEU A 65 3.76 5.33 16.79
CA LEU A 65 4.60 4.48 15.93
C LEU A 65 6.09 4.85 16.08
N LYS A 66 6.40 6.15 16.04
CA LYS A 66 7.75 6.67 16.23
C LYS A 66 8.28 6.34 17.62
N ALA A 67 7.49 6.57 18.67
CA ALA A 67 7.91 6.26 20.03
C ALA A 67 8.23 4.76 20.20
N VAL A 68 7.43 3.88 19.60
CA VAL A 68 7.67 2.43 19.61
C VAL A 68 8.90 2.05 18.80
N ALA A 69 9.05 2.59 17.58
CA ALA A 69 10.19 2.30 16.72
C ALA A 69 11.52 2.77 17.32
N ASP A 70 11.58 4.02 17.82
CA ASP A 70 12.78 4.58 18.45
C ASP A 70 13.20 3.72 19.66
N ASP A 71 12.22 3.20 20.41
CA ASP A 71 12.44 2.43 21.63
C ASP A 71 12.84 0.98 21.32
N ILE A 72 12.24 0.34 20.31
CA ILE A 72 12.71 -0.95 19.76
C ILE A 72 14.15 -0.80 19.26
N GLN A 73 14.48 0.27 18.56
CA GLN A 73 15.82 0.52 18.04
C GLN A 73 16.85 0.66 19.17
N LYS A 74 16.48 1.31 20.28
CA LYS A 74 17.31 1.39 21.50
C LYS A 74 17.48 0.03 22.19
N HIS A 75 16.42 -0.77 22.24
CA HIS A 75 16.41 -2.10 22.87
C HIS A 75 16.73 -3.25 21.92
N LYS A 76 17.29 -2.98 20.72
CA LYS A 76 17.45 -3.99 19.68
C LYS A 76 18.25 -5.22 20.14
N SER A 77 19.26 -5.02 20.99
CA SER A 77 20.04 -6.12 21.60
C SER A 77 19.22 -6.98 22.56
N ASP A 78 18.37 -6.37 23.40
CA ASP A 78 17.50 -7.09 24.34
C ASP A 78 16.42 -7.88 23.59
N LEU A 79 15.91 -7.28 22.50
CA LEU A 79 14.89 -7.87 21.65
C LEU A 79 15.46 -8.93 20.70
N GLY A 80 16.75 -8.89 20.40
CA GLY A 80 17.39 -9.79 19.44
C GLY A 80 17.06 -9.43 17.99
N VAL A 81 16.83 -8.15 17.70
CA VAL A 81 16.52 -7.61 16.37
C VAL A 81 17.67 -6.73 15.87
N GLU A 82 17.73 -6.49 14.57
CA GLU A 82 18.71 -5.59 13.95
C GLU A 82 18.15 -4.18 13.74
N GLY A 83 16.82 -4.04 13.65
CA GLY A 83 16.14 -2.74 13.67
C GLY A 83 14.63 -2.86 13.92
N ALA A 84 13.95 -1.72 14.09
CA ALA A 84 12.50 -1.71 14.19
C ALA A 84 11.84 -2.08 12.85
N PHE A 85 12.35 -1.53 11.75
CA PHE A 85 11.88 -1.79 10.38
C PHE A 85 12.89 -2.61 9.58
N THR A 86 12.38 -3.43 8.66
CA THR A 86 13.19 -3.98 7.56
C THR A 86 13.86 -2.87 6.75
N SER A 87 14.87 -3.23 5.96
CA SER A 87 15.54 -2.31 5.03
C SER A 87 14.56 -1.62 4.09
N ALA A 88 14.72 -0.29 3.99
CA ALA A 88 13.98 0.54 3.05
C ALA A 88 14.66 0.54 1.68
N GLY A 89 14.74 -0.63 1.05
CA GLY A 89 15.53 -0.84 -0.17
C GLY A 89 15.07 -0.05 -1.38
N PHE A 90 16.05 0.41 -2.18
CA PHE A 90 15.86 1.17 -3.42
C PHE A 90 16.33 0.42 -4.68
N ASP A 91 16.57 -0.90 -4.57
CA ASP A 91 16.57 -1.76 -5.75
C ASP A 91 15.17 -1.77 -6.40
N SER A 92 15.10 -2.03 -7.71
CA SER A 92 13.86 -2.03 -8.49
C SER A 92 12.80 -3.02 -7.99
N SER A 93 13.19 -4.08 -7.26
CA SER A 93 12.25 -5.00 -6.60
C SER A 93 11.58 -4.42 -5.34
N SER A 94 12.06 -3.29 -4.81
CA SER A 94 11.72 -2.79 -3.47
C SER A 94 11.29 -1.32 -3.45
N ASP A 95 11.81 -0.49 -4.36
CA ASP A 95 11.70 0.97 -4.32
C ASP A 95 10.25 1.50 -4.41
N TRP A 96 9.37 0.77 -5.10
CA TRP A 96 7.93 1.07 -5.25
C TRP A 96 7.22 1.20 -3.90
N ARG A 97 7.73 0.54 -2.85
CA ARG A 97 7.22 0.70 -1.47
C ARG A 97 7.31 2.15 -1.00
N PHE A 98 8.33 2.89 -1.40
CA PHE A 98 8.55 4.24 -0.92
C PHE A 98 8.11 5.27 -1.95
N LYS A 99 8.51 5.11 -3.22
CA LYS A 99 8.20 6.07 -4.29
C LYS A 99 6.74 6.01 -4.78
N THR A 100 6.01 4.94 -4.48
CA THR A 100 4.59 4.78 -4.85
C THR A 100 3.71 4.64 -3.62
N HIS A 101 3.95 3.62 -2.78
CA HIS A 101 3.02 3.30 -1.68
C HIS A 101 3.12 4.33 -0.55
N LEU A 102 4.33 4.66 -0.09
CA LEU A 102 4.49 5.68 0.95
C LEU A 102 4.11 7.07 0.43
N ALA A 103 4.42 7.39 -0.83
CA ALA A 103 4.01 8.62 -1.51
C ALA A 103 2.47 8.77 -1.65
N ASN A 104 1.71 7.68 -1.57
CA ASN A 104 0.24 7.73 -1.61
C ASN A 104 -0.39 8.38 -0.39
N LEU A 105 0.22 8.21 0.79
CA LEU A 105 -0.32 8.75 2.04
C LEU A 105 -0.47 10.28 1.99
N PRO A 106 0.57 11.07 1.64
CA PRO A 106 0.38 12.51 1.52
C PRO A 106 -0.61 12.90 0.41
N LEU A 107 -0.65 12.18 -0.72
CA LEU A 107 -1.65 12.42 -1.77
C LEU A 107 -3.07 12.17 -1.28
N TYR A 108 -3.31 11.10 -0.53
CA TYR A 108 -4.62 10.78 0.03
C TYR A 108 -5.15 11.91 0.90
N TYR A 109 -4.32 12.39 1.83
CA TYR A 109 -4.72 13.46 2.73
C TYR A 109 -4.96 14.78 1.99
N GLU A 110 -4.08 15.14 1.05
CA GLU A 110 -4.27 16.34 0.23
C GLU A 110 -5.55 16.26 -0.61
N PHE A 111 -5.80 15.14 -1.28
CA PHE A 111 -6.97 14.96 -2.14
C PHE A 111 -8.27 14.90 -1.34
N LYS A 112 -8.22 14.36 -0.13
CA LYS A 112 -9.34 14.38 0.79
C LYS A 112 -9.67 15.81 1.25
N GLU A 113 -8.65 16.61 1.58
CA GLU A 113 -8.82 18.01 2.00
C GLU A 113 -9.32 18.89 0.84
N ASP A 114 -8.80 18.68 -0.36
CA ASP A 114 -9.13 19.46 -1.55
C ASP A 114 -10.33 18.91 -2.34
N HIS A 115 -10.97 17.83 -1.87
CA HIS A 115 -12.08 17.15 -2.54
C HIS A 115 -11.77 16.75 -4.00
N VAL A 116 -10.54 16.27 -4.25
CA VAL A 116 -10.08 15.88 -5.58
C VAL A 116 -10.75 14.58 -6.01
N THR A 117 -11.46 14.61 -7.14
CA THR A 117 -12.19 13.44 -7.69
C THR A 117 -11.65 12.96 -9.04
N LYS A 118 -10.66 13.64 -9.60
CA LYS A 118 -9.98 13.31 -10.86
C LYS A 118 -8.51 13.72 -10.76
N GLN A 119 -7.67 13.26 -11.68
CA GLN A 119 -6.26 13.65 -11.70
C GLN A 119 -6.12 15.19 -11.75
N PRO A 120 -5.50 15.83 -10.75
CA PRO A 120 -5.27 17.27 -10.77
C PRO A 120 -4.03 17.59 -11.59
N ALA A 121 -4.04 18.74 -12.27
CA ALA A 121 -2.87 19.22 -13.02
C ALA A 121 -1.66 19.55 -12.13
N LYS A 122 -1.90 19.82 -10.85
CA LYS A 122 -0.89 20.18 -9.85
C LYS A 122 -1.28 19.60 -8.49
N VAL A 123 -0.26 19.29 -7.70
CA VAL A 123 -0.39 18.98 -6.26
C VAL A 123 0.33 20.08 -5.47
N LYS A 124 -0.08 20.32 -4.23
CA LYS A 124 0.48 21.35 -3.36
C LYS A 124 1.66 20.82 -2.54
N GLY A 125 1.66 19.52 -2.23
CA GLY A 125 2.61 18.92 -1.31
C GLY A 125 2.33 19.25 0.15
N SER A 126 1.07 19.53 0.50
CA SER A 126 0.65 20.00 1.84
C SER A 126 1.00 19.01 2.97
N PHE A 127 1.13 17.72 2.63
CA PHE A 127 1.43 16.65 3.58
C PHE A 127 2.86 16.09 3.45
N LEU A 128 3.77 16.78 2.73
CA LEU A 128 5.14 16.31 2.52
C LEU A 128 6.00 16.32 3.79
N ASP A 129 5.68 17.13 4.79
CA ASP A 129 6.36 17.07 6.08
C ASP A 129 6.01 15.75 6.82
N GLY A 130 4.78 15.25 6.66
CA GLY A 130 4.39 13.93 7.15
C GLY A 130 5.07 12.79 6.40
N TYR A 131 5.18 12.92 5.08
CA TYR A 131 5.92 11.98 4.24
C TYR A 131 7.40 11.88 4.67
N LYS A 132 8.02 13.03 4.93
CA LYS A 132 9.39 13.11 5.47
C LYS A 132 9.52 12.35 6.77
N LYS A 133 8.62 12.62 7.72
CA LYS A 133 8.65 12.03 9.06
C LYS A 133 8.65 10.50 9.02
N ILE A 134 7.77 9.89 8.23
CA ILE A 134 7.70 8.42 8.13
C ILE A 134 8.89 7.83 7.35
N PHE A 135 9.35 8.52 6.29
CA PHE A 135 10.53 8.07 5.55
C PHE A 135 11.81 8.13 6.39
N ASP A 136 12.00 9.24 7.13
CA ASP A 136 13.10 9.40 8.10
C ASP A 136 13.08 8.28 9.14
N LEU A 137 11.90 7.91 9.64
CA LEU A 137 11.75 6.83 10.60
C LEU A 137 12.21 5.48 10.02
N TYR A 138 11.80 5.16 8.80
CA TYR A 138 12.19 3.91 8.13
C TYR A 138 13.68 3.79 7.83
N ILE A 139 14.39 4.89 7.56
CA ILE A 139 15.82 4.87 7.26
C ILE A 139 16.69 5.04 8.52
N THR A 140 16.11 5.50 9.63
CA THR A 140 16.80 5.67 10.93
C THR A 140 16.68 4.42 11.79
N ASP A 141 15.47 3.88 11.96
CA ASP A 141 15.19 2.72 12.82
C ASP A 141 15.14 1.41 12.00
N SER A 142 16.13 1.25 11.13
CA SER A 142 16.19 0.17 10.16
C SER A 142 17.21 -0.91 10.53
N THR A 143 17.03 -2.11 9.97
CA THR A 143 18.07 -3.15 9.90
C THR A 143 19.30 -2.70 9.10
N THR A 144 19.15 -1.72 8.21
CA THR A 144 20.21 -1.28 7.30
C THR A 144 20.46 0.23 7.40
N PRO A 145 21.72 0.68 7.50
CA PRO A 145 22.04 2.12 7.46
C PRO A 145 21.52 2.79 6.18
N ALA A 146 20.99 4.01 6.30
CA ALA A 146 20.42 4.78 5.17
C ALA A 146 21.35 4.87 3.95
N THR A 147 22.66 4.98 4.15
CA THR A 147 23.66 5.05 3.07
C THR A 147 23.81 3.77 2.25
N LYS A 148 23.26 2.64 2.72
CA LYS A 148 23.37 1.31 2.09
C LYS A 148 22.07 0.79 1.49
N ILE A 149 20.98 1.56 1.51
CA ILE A 149 19.67 1.09 1.05
C ILE A 149 19.56 0.95 -0.48
N GLY A 150 20.47 1.60 -1.23
CA GLY A 150 20.44 1.62 -2.69
C GLY A 150 20.52 0.23 -3.36
N SER A 151 21.16 -0.74 -2.71
CA SER A 151 21.27 -2.12 -3.24
C SER A 151 20.36 -3.13 -2.54
N LYS A 152 19.53 -2.69 -1.59
CA LYS A 152 18.67 -3.59 -0.81
C LYS A 152 17.43 -3.95 -1.62
N THR A 153 17.16 -5.24 -1.71
CA THR A 153 16.09 -5.83 -2.52
C THR A 153 14.81 -6.06 -1.71
N GLY A 154 13.72 -6.45 -2.39
CA GLY A 154 12.53 -6.96 -1.73
C GLY A 154 12.78 -8.28 -0.99
N GLU A 155 13.65 -9.14 -1.55
CA GLU A 155 14.06 -10.40 -0.93
C GLU A 155 14.84 -10.17 0.37
N ASP A 156 15.73 -9.17 0.40
CA ASP A 156 16.44 -8.77 1.62
C ASP A 156 15.47 -8.37 2.73
N ALA A 157 14.50 -7.50 2.43
CA ALA A 157 13.50 -7.07 3.42
C ALA A 157 12.62 -8.24 3.89
N ASN A 158 12.23 -9.14 2.97
CA ASN A 158 11.48 -10.35 3.31
C ASN A 158 12.29 -11.29 4.22
N ALA A 159 13.58 -11.49 3.92
CA ALA A 159 14.48 -12.31 4.72
C ALA A 159 14.73 -11.69 6.10
N GLU A 160 14.98 -10.38 6.17
CA GLU A 160 15.14 -9.64 7.42
C GLU A 160 13.92 -9.81 8.34
N PHE A 161 12.71 -9.70 7.78
CA PHE A 161 11.49 -9.87 8.56
C PHE A 161 11.23 -11.32 8.97
N SER A 162 11.31 -12.27 8.03
CA SER A 162 11.02 -13.70 8.30
C SER A 162 12.05 -14.36 9.23
N GLN A 163 13.29 -13.86 9.25
CA GLN A 163 14.32 -14.31 10.20
C GLN A 163 14.24 -13.61 11.56
N GLY A 164 13.23 -12.76 11.79
CA GLY A 164 13.02 -12.05 13.05
C GLY A 164 14.02 -10.93 13.32
N LYS A 165 14.69 -10.39 12.29
CA LYS A 165 15.63 -9.26 12.42
C LYS A 165 14.95 -7.90 12.48
N ALA A 166 13.67 -7.83 12.12
CA ALA A 166 12.87 -6.62 12.18
C ALA A 166 11.48 -6.89 12.77
N VAL A 167 10.93 -5.89 13.45
CA VAL A 167 9.57 -5.97 14.01
C VAL A 167 8.51 -5.61 12.97
N PHE A 168 8.81 -4.63 12.11
CA PHE A 168 7.89 -4.08 11.12
C PHE A 168 8.43 -4.24 9.70
N TYR A 169 7.53 -4.56 8.76
CA TYR A 169 7.79 -4.64 7.34
C TYR A 169 6.71 -3.89 6.58
N GLN A 170 7.07 -2.76 5.96
CA GLN A 170 6.13 -2.10 5.06
C GLN A 170 5.95 -2.97 3.81
N ASN A 171 4.78 -3.58 3.66
CA ASN A 171 4.38 -4.33 2.47
C ASN A 171 2.85 -4.56 2.49
N GLY A 172 2.33 -5.28 1.51
CA GLY A 172 0.92 -5.60 1.40
C GLY A 172 0.59 -7.07 1.49
N THR A 173 -0.69 -7.37 1.25
CA THR A 173 -1.25 -8.73 1.31
C THR A 173 -0.52 -9.72 0.41
N TRP A 174 0.05 -9.26 -0.72
CA TRP A 174 0.84 -10.09 -1.63
C TRP A 174 2.14 -10.65 -1.01
N ALA A 175 2.64 -10.07 0.09
CA ALA A 175 3.84 -10.56 0.76
C ALA A 175 3.68 -11.96 1.39
N TRP A 176 2.45 -12.41 1.61
CA TRP A 176 2.18 -13.68 2.30
C TRP A 176 2.84 -14.89 1.62
N GLY A 177 2.81 -14.95 0.28
CA GLY A 177 3.36 -16.09 -0.45
C GLY A 177 4.84 -16.31 -0.13
N ASP A 178 5.62 -15.24 -0.07
CA ASP A 178 7.06 -15.32 0.19
C ASP A 178 7.40 -15.42 1.68
N LEU A 179 6.59 -14.79 2.55
CA LEU A 179 6.70 -14.97 4.00
C LEU A 179 6.39 -16.41 4.42
N SER A 180 5.36 -17.02 3.83
CA SER A 180 4.98 -18.40 4.11
C SER A 180 6.05 -19.39 3.65
N LYS A 181 6.62 -19.22 2.45
CA LYS A 181 7.77 -20.01 1.98
C LYS A 181 8.99 -19.87 2.87
N ALA A 182 9.19 -18.69 3.48
CA ALA A 182 10.24 -18.43 4.44
C ALA A 182 9.96 -18.98 5.85
N GLY A 183 8.82 -19.66 6.05
CA GLY A 183 8.47 -20.37 7.29
C GLY A 183 7.57 -19.58 8.26
N MET A 184 7.13 -18.37 7.90
CA MET A 184 6.18 -17.61 8.70
C MET A 184 4.79 -18.24 8.65
N LYS A 185 4.07 -18.17 9.76
CA LYS A 185 2.71 -18.69 9.92
C LYS A 185 1.69 -17.57 10.11
N ALA A 186 0.42 -17.92 9.99
CA ALA A 186 -0.68 -16.96 10.13
C ALA A 186 -0.70 -16.27 11.51
N GLU A 187 -0.40 -17.03 12.57
CA GLU A 187 -0.35 -16.55 13.95
C GLU A 187 0.82 -15.59 14.22
N ASP A 188 1.84 -15.57 13.37
CA ASP A 188 3.03 -14.73 13.55
C ASP A 188 2.81 -13.28 13.09
N LEU A 189 1.76 -13.04 12.28
CA LEU A 189 1.62 -11.80 11.52
C LEU A 189 0.39 -10.99 11.96
N GLY A 190 0.55 -9.68 12.02
CA GLY A 190 -0.55 -8.72 12.01
C GLY A 190 -0.27 -7.55 11.08
N MET A 191 -1.24 -6.64 10.92
CA MET A 191 -1.08 -5.42 10.12
C MET A 191 -1.48 -4.18 10.89
N LEU A 192 -0.77 -3.08 10.65
CA LEU A 192 -1.07 -1.74 11.13
C LEU A 192 -1.11 -0.77 9.94
N PRO A 193 -1.93 0.29 10.01
CA PRO A 193 -1.84 1.42 9.10
C PRO A 193 -0.45 2.06 9.10
N ILE A 194 -0.12 2.76 8.00
CA ILE A 194 1.02 3.68 7.95
C ILE A 194 0.52 5.05 8.38
N TYR A 195 1.15 5.61 9.40
CA TYR A 195 0.80 6.93 9.94
C TYR A 195 1.85 7.96 9.54
N ILE A 196 1.42 9.18 9.22
CA ILE A 196 2.29 10.27 8.75
C ILE A 196 2.20 11.53 9.61
N GLY A 197 1.44 11.50 10.71
CA GLY A 197 1.16 12.63 11.57
C GLY A 197 0.05 13.53 11.03
N ALA A 198 -0.84 12.99 10.20
CA ALA A 198 -1.97 13.74 9.66
C ALA A 198 -3.11 13.83 10.69
N LYS A 199 -3.89 14.92 10.66
CA LYS A 199 -5.01 15.11 11.57
C LYS A 199 -6.08 14.03 11.34
N GLY A 200 -6.49 13.34 12.41
CA GLY A 200 -7.53 12.30 12.35
C GLY A 200 -7.00 10.91 11.96
N GLU A 201 -5.68 10.72 11.87
CA GLU A 201 -5.08 9.44 11.48
C GLU A 201 -5.35 8.32 12.50
N GLU A 202 -5.78 8.64 13.73
CA GLU A 202 -6.18 7.64 14.74
C GLU A 202 -7.43 6.83 14.35
N LYS A 203 -8.19 7.33 13.37
CA LYS A 203 -9.34 6.64 12.77
C LYS A 203 -9.01 6.06 11.39
N GLN A 204 -7.76 6.13 10.96
CA GLN A 204 -7.29 5.62 9.67
C GLN A 204 -7.15 4.10 9.71
N GLY A 205 -7.61 3.45 8.65
CA GLY A 205 -7.39 2.03 8.38
C GLY A 205 -6.17 1.80 7.48
N LEU A 206 -6.01 0.58 7.03
CA LEU A 206 -4.99 0.21 6.07
C LEU A 206 -5.22 0.89 4.71
N ALA A 207 -4.15 1.03 3.94
CA ALA A 207 -4.26 1.56 2.59
C ALA A 207 -4.81 0.49 1.66
N THR A 208 -6.05 0.68 1.19
CA THR A 208 -6.79 -0.31 0.42
C THR A 208 -7.31 0.30 -0.87
N GLY A 209 -7.11 -0.42 -1.97
CA GLY A 209 -7.50 0.04 -3.29
C GLY A 209 -7.28 -1.02 -4.36
N SER A 210 -7.26 -0.57 -5.61
CA SER A 210 -7.00 -1.40 -6.78
C SER A 210 -6.26 -0.59 -7.83
N GLU A 211 -5.26 -1.20 -8.45
CA GLU A 211 -4.66 -0.75 -9.71
C GLU A 211 -5.10 -1.62 -10.90
N ASN A 212 -5.87 -2.67 -10.61
CA ASN A 212 -6.15 -3.79 -11.50
C ASN A 212 -7.62 -3.80 -11.94
N TYR A 213 -7.88 -3.31 -13.16
CA TYR A 213 -9.24 -3.12 -13.70
C TYR A 213 -9.49 -3.96 -14.94
N TRP A 214 -10.68 -4.56 -15.00
CA TRP A 214 -11.21 -5.13 -16.24
C TRP A 214 -11.98 -4.08 -17.03
N CYS A 215 -11.63 -3.99 -18.31
CA CYS A 215 -12.26 -3.13 -19.30
C CYS A 215 -12.75 -3.99 -20.48
N ILE A 216 -13.77 -3.51 -21.21
CA ILE A 216 -14.19 -4.12 -22.48
C ILE A 216 -13.89 -3.12 -23.59
N ASN A 217 -13.04 -3.51 -24.55
CA ASN A 217 -12.67 -2.67 -25.68
C ASN A 217 -13.90 -2.35 -26.55
N GLU A 218 -14.24 -1.07 -26.69
CA GLU A 218 -15.40 -0.64 -27.45
C GLU A 218 -15.25 -0.84 -28.97
N LYS A 219 -14.00 -0.94 -29.46
CA LYS A 219 -13.67 -1.12 -30.87
C LYS A 219 -13.83 -2.57 -31.37
N THR A 220 -14.12 -3.53 -30.48
CA THR A 220 -14.34 -4.94 -30.87
C THR A 220 -15.77 -5.18 -31.35
N SER A 221 -16.03 -6.32 -32.01
CA SER A 221 -17.35 -6.69 -32.52
C SER A 221 -18.36 -6.92 -31.39
N ASP A 222 -19.65 -6.77 -31.68
CA ASP A 222 -20.70 -7.02 -30.68
C ASP A 222 -20.74 -8.48 -30.21
N ALA A 223 -20.39 -9.42 -31.10
CA ALA A 223 -20.19 -10.82 -30.74
C ALA A 223 -19.08 -10.99 -29.69
N ASN A 224 -17.94 -10.32 -29.88
CA ASN A 224 -16.83 -10.36 -28.92
C ASN A 224 -17.22 -9.68 -27.59
N LYS A 225 -17.87 -8.51 -27.65
CA LYS A 225 -18.38 -7.82 -26.44
C LYS A 225 -19.31 -8.74 -25.65
N LYS A 226 -20.21 -9.46 -26.32
CA LYS A 226 -21.12 -10.41 -25.68
C LYS A 226 -20.36 -11.58 -25.06
N ALA A 227 -19.45 -12.21 -25.81
CA ALA A 227 -18.65 -13.32 -25.32
C ALA A 227 -17.81 -12.93 -24.09
N THR A 228 -17.20 -11.74 -24.08
CA THR A 228 -16.46 -11.22 -22.92
C THR A 228 -17.35 -11.03 -21.71
N LYS A 229 -18.56 -10.45 -21.87
CA LYS A 229 -19.53 -10.30 -20.77
C LYS A 229 -19.96 -11.65 -20.20
N ASP A 230 -20.23 -12.62 -21.08
CA ASP A 230 -20.63 -13.98 -20.69
C ASP A 230 -19.50 -14.70 -19.94
N PHE A 231 -18.25 -14.59 -20.41
CA PHE A 231 -17.08 -15.15 -19.74
C PHE A 231 -16.86 -14.54 -18.36
N LEU A 232 -16.92 -13.22 -18.22
CA LEU A 232 -16.70 -12.55 -16.94
C LEU A 232 -17.84 -12.86 -15.95
N LYS A 233 -19.09 -12.98 -16.43
CA LYS A 233 -20.19 -13.49 -15.61
C LYS A 233 -19.88 -14.90 -15.10
N TRP A 234 -19.52 -15.83 -16.01
CA TRP A 234 -19.15 -17.19 -15.63
C TRP A 234 -17.99 -17.20 -14.62
N LEU A 235 -16.97 -16.38 -14.83
CA LEU A 235 -15.80 -16.29 -13.95
C LEU A 235 -16.19 -15.85 -12.53
N LEU A 236 -17.16 -14.93 -12.40
CA LEU A 236 -17.60 -14.43 -11.11
C LEU A 236 -18.61 -15.32 -10.40
N THR A 237 -19.40 -16.10 -11.14
CA THR A 237 -20.53 -16.84 -10.57
C THR A 237 -20.33 -18.35 -10.54
N SER A 238 -19.41 -18.91 -11.32
CA SER A 238 -19.11 -20.36 -11.31
C SER A 238 -18.16 -20.75 -10.19
N ASP A 239 -18.27 -21.97 -9.69
CA ASP A 239 -17.36 -22.49 -8.66
C ASP A 239 -15.91 -22.56 -9.17
N ALA A 240 -15.71 -22.95 -10.43
CA ALA A 240 -14.39 -23.00 -11.04
C ALA A 240 -13.74 -21.62 -11.16
N GLY A 241 -14.50 -20.60 -11.57
CA GLY A 241 -14.02 -19.24 -11.66
C GLY A 241 -13.73 -18.63 -10.29
N LYS A 242 -14.60 -18.88 -9.31
CA LYS A 242 -14.41 -18.49 -7.92
C LYS A 242 -13.16 -19.11 -7.32
N ASP A 243 -12.94 -20.42 -7.51
CA ASP A 243 -11.75 -21.13 -7.04
C ASP A 243 -10.47 -20.61 -7.68
N ALA A 244 -10.50 -20.34 -9.00
CA ALA A 244 -9.38 -19.77 -9.72
C ALA A 244 -8.97 -18.40 -9.17
N LEU A 245 -9.92 -17.46 -9.04
CA LEU A 245 -9.66 -16.11 -8.55
C LEU A 245 -9.23 -16.09 -7.07
N SER A 246 -9.96 -16.80 -6.21
CA SER A 246 -9.75 -16.68 -4.76
C SER A 246 -8.61 -17.56 -4.24
N LYS A 247 -8.55 -18.84 -4.62
CA LYS A 247 -7.60 -19.80 -4.01
C LYS A 247 -6.32 -19.94 -4.81
N LYS A 248 -6.42 -20.11 -6.13
CA LYS A 248 -5.24 -20.32 -6.99
C LYS A 248 -4.45 -19.04 -7.19
N MET A 249 -5.14 -17.94 -7.48
CA MET A 249 -4.51 -16.62 -7.65
C MET A 249 -4.41 -15.83 -6.34
N GLY A 250 -5.18 -16.18 -5.31
CA GLY A 250 -5.10 -15.52 -4.00
C GLY A 250 -5.76 -14.13 -3.96
N PHE A 251 -6.58 -13.78 -4.96
CA PHE A 251 -7.18 -12.44 -5.03
C PHE A 251 -8.31 -12.26 -4.02
N THR A 252 -8.31 -11.10 -3.37
CA THR A 252 -9.48 -10.58 -2.66
C THR A 252 -10.31 -9.82 -3.67
N THR A 253 -11.52 -10.26 -3.99
CA THR A 253 -12.32 -9.61 -5.03
C THR A 253 -13.42 -8.73 -4.42
N PRO A 254 -13.82 -7.62 -5.08
CA PRO A 254 -14.86 -6.73 -4.57
C PRO A 254 -16.29 -7.18 -4.91
N PHE A 255 -16.50 -8.46 -5.22
CA PHE A 255 -17.77 -8.97 -5.76
C PHE A 255 -18.61 -9.68 -4.69
N LYS A 256 -19.93 -9.46 -4.71
CA LYS A 256 -20.91 -10.08 -3.81
C LYS A 256 -20.89 -11.60 -3.91
N SER A 257 -20.67 -12.15 -5.10
CA SER A 257 -20.60 -13.60 -5.33
C SER A 257 -19.44 -14.30 -4.60
N PHE A 258 -18.49 -13.54 -4.03
CA PHE A 258 -17.34 -14.01 -3.26
C PHE A 258 -17.48 -13.73 -1.76
N ALA A 259 -18.62 -13.21 -1.28
CA ALA A 259 -18.79 -12.79 0.11
C ALA A 259 -18.55 -13.93 1.13
N ASP A 260 -18.86 -15.17 0.75
CA ASP A 260 -18.68 -16.35 1.60
C ASP A 260 -17.30 -17.01 1.44
N ILE A 261 -16.44 -16.49 0.55
CA ILE A 261 -15.12 -17.06 0.30
C ILE A 261 -14.11 -16.42 1.23
N LYS A 262 -13.57 -17.24 2.14
CA LYS A 262 -12.48 -16.84 3.02
C LYS A 262 -11.14 -17.05 2.32
N SER A 263 -10.29 -16.03 2.30
CA SER A 263 -8.91 -16.14 1.83
C SER A 263 -8.05 -16.90 2.85
N ASP A 264 -7.20 -17.81 2.37
CA ASP A 264 -6.19 -18.49 3.19
C ASP A 264 -4.98 -17.58 3.51
N ASN A 265 -4.96 -16.37 2.96
CA ASN A 265 -3.95 -15.37 3.26
C ASN A 265 -4.29 -14.62 4.57
N PRO A 266 -3.49 -14.77 5.65
CA PRO A 266 -3.73 -14.11 6.93
C PRO A 266 -3.67 -12.58 6.85
N LEU A 267 -2.88 -12.02 5.93
CA LEU A 267 -2.80 -10.58 5.72
C LEU A 267 -4.10 -10.05 5.09
N THR A 268 -4.69 -10.81 4.16
CA THR A 268 -6.03 -10.50 3.63
C THR A 268 -7.08 -10.56 4.73
N GLN A 269 -7.01 -11.54 5.63
CA GLN A 269 -7.94 -11.60 6.77
C GLN A 269 -7.80 -10.38 7.69
N ALA A 270 -6.56 -9.98 8.01
CA ALA A 270 -6.31 -8.77 8.78
C ALA A 270 -6.84 -7.50 8.08
N ALA A 271 -6.73 -7.42 6.76
CA ALA A 271 -7.30 -6.33 5.98
C ALA A 271 -8.84 -6.29 6.02
N VAL A 272 -9.49 -7.46 5.95
CA VAL A 272 -10.95 -7.58 6.08
C VAL A 272 -11.41 -7.20 7.49
N GLU A 273 -10.66 -7.57 8.53
CA GLU A 273 -10.94 -7.17 9.91
C GLU A 273 -10.79 -5.66 10.11
N ASP A 274 -9.73 -5.05 9.57
CA ASP A 274 -9.53 -3.60 9.62
C ASP A 274 -10.66 -2.86 8.89
N ALA A 275 -11.10 -3.33 7.72
CA ALA A 275 -12.24 -2.75 7.00
C ALA A 275 -13.57 -2.85 7.78
N LYS A 276 -13.73 -3.87 8.64
CA LYS A 276 -14.90 -4.04 9.51
C LYS A 276 -14.80 -3.29 10.84
N SER A 277 -13.64 -2.72 11.17
CA SER A 277 -13.40 -2.05 12.44
C SER A 277 -14.05 -0.66 12.56
N GLY A 278 -14.62 -0.13 11.47
CA GLY A 278 -15.17 1.24 11.40
C GLY A 278 -14.12 2.32 11.13
N LYS A 279 -12.84 1.94 10.98
CA LYS A 279 -11.78 2.83 10.49
C LYS A 279 -12.00 3.22 9.03
N THR A 280 -11.50 4.40 8.66
CA THR A 280 -11.55 4.90 7.29
C THR A 280 -10.31 4.45 6.52
N PRO A 281 -10.42 3.61 5.48
CA PRO A 281 -9.26 3.19 4.70
C PRO A 281 -8.62 4.38 3.96
N VAL A 282 -7.30 4.31 3.77
CA VAL A 282 -6.58 5.20 2.84
C VAL A 282 -6.82 4.68 1.43
N SER A 283 -7.48 5.47 0.57
CA SER A 283 -7.66 5.08 -0.82
C SER A 283 -6.33 5.13 -1.57
N TRP A 284 -6.17 4.23 -2.54
CA TRP A 284 -5.05 4.29 -3.47
C TRP A 284 -5.31 5.34 -4.55
N ASN A 285 -4.43 6.33 -4.62
CA ASN A 285 -4.44 7.38 -5.64
C ASN A 285 -3.44 7.07 -6.77
N PHE A 286 -3.02 5.81 -6.90
CA PHE A 286 -2.07 5.36 -7.92
C PHE A 286 -2.56 5.65 -9.34
N THR A 287 -3.86 5.48 -9.58
CA THR A 287 -4.49 5.68 -10.89
C THR A 287 -4.47 7.13 -11.37
N VAL A 288 -4.14 8.09 -10.49
CA VAL A 288 -4.02 9.51 -10.83
C VAL A 288 -2.59 10.02 -10.72
N MET A 289 -1.61 9.17 -10.40
CA MET A 289 -0.20 9.57 -10.51
C MET A 289 0.15 9.81 -11.99
N PRO A 290 0.87 10.90 -12.33
CA PRO A 290 0.95 11.39 -13.70
C PRO A 290 1.75 10.49 -14.64
N SER A 291 2.82 9.84 -14.17
CA SER A 291 3.61 8.94 -14.99
C SER A 291 4.51 8.04 -14.14
N ASP A 292 5.07 7.01 -14.76
CA ASP A 292 6.16 6.23 -14.14
C ASP A 292 7.46 7.04 -14.03
N ASN A 293 7.69 8.01 -14.91
CA ASN A 293 8.81 8.93 -14.81
C ASN A 293 8.73 9.78 -13.54
N TRP A 294 7.54 10.29 -13.19
CA TRP A 294 7.32 10.99 -11.92
C TRP A 294 7.73 10.13 -10.71
N LYS A 295 7.28 8.86 -10.70
CA LYS A 295 7.63 7.91 -9.63
C LYS A 295 9.14 7.68 -9.58
N ASN A 296 9.78 7.49 -10.74
CA ASN A 296 11.22 7.25 -10.84
C ASN A 296 12.04 8.45 -10.35
N ASP A 297 11.70 9.66 -10.79
CA ASP A 297 12.36 10.90 -10.35
C ASP A 297 12.19 11.12 -8.84
N LEU A 298 11.00 10.84 -8.30
CA LEU A 298 10.75 10.87 -6.86
C LEU A 298 11.59 9.83 -6.12
N GLY A 299 11.67 8.60 -6.64
CA GLY A 299 12.50 7.52 -6.11
C GLY A 299 13.98 7.89 -6.06
N SER A 300 14.52 8.45 -7.14
CA SER A 300 15.90 8.95 -7.18
C SER A 300 16.15 10.05 -6.15
N ALA A 301 15.23 11.01 -6.01
CA ALA A 301 15.35 12.08 -5.01
C ALA A 301 15.35 11.54 -3.56
N LEU A 302 14.51 10.53 -3.26
CA LEU A 302 14.46 9.89 -1.95
C LEU A 302 15.76 9.14 -1.64
N LEU A 303 16.30 8.41 -2.62
CA LEU A 303 17.56 7.68 -2.45
C LEU A 303 18.72 8.63 -2.17
N GLU A 304 18.85 9.71 -2.95
CA GLU A 304 19.88 10.72 -2.72
C GLU A 304 19.73 11.38 -1.34
N TYR A 305 18.49 11.68 -0.93
CA TYR A 305 18.22 12.22 0.41
C TYR A 305 18.66 11.24 1.51
N ALA A 306 18.30 9.96 1.40
CA ALA A 306 18.70 8.94 2.36
C ALA A 306 20.22 8.73 2.43
N GLN A 307 20.91 8.87 1.31
CA GLN A 307 22.37 8.77 1.23
C GLN A 307 23.10 10.05 1.66
N GLY A 308 22.37 11.14 1.92
CA GLY A 308 22.93 12.45 2.27
C GLY A 308 23.58 13.19 1.09
N THR A 309 23.41 12.70 -0.14
CA THR A 309 23.87 13.38 -1.37
C THR A 309 22.84 14.38 -1.90
N GLY A 310 21.59 14.27 -1.45
CA GLY A 310 20.49 15.19 -1.72
C GLY A 310 19.86 15.78 -0.46
N LYS A 311 19.08 16.86 -0.63
CA LYS A 311 18.27 17.46 0.44
C LYS A 311 16.79 17.12 0.24
N TRP A 312 16.01 17.17 1.32
CA TRP A 312 14.56 16.96 1.25
C TRP A 312 13.85 17.92 0.28
N ASP A 313 14.38 19.13 0.06
CA ASP A 313 13.85 20.06 -0.94
C ASP A 313 13.85 19.48 -2.35
N LYS A 314 14.83 18.62 -2.71
CA LYS A 314 14.82 17.91 -3.99
C LYS A 314 13.68 16.90 -4.08
N VAL A 315 13.34 16.24 -2.96
CA VAL A 315 12.16 15.36 -2.87
C VAL A 315 10.88 16.19 -3.04
N LYS A 316 10.79 17.36 -2.40
CA LYS A 316 9.65 18.29 -2.57
C LYS A 316 9.47 18.72 -4.03
N THR A 317 10.54 19.15 -4.69
CA THR A 317 10.54 19.51 -6.11
C THR A 317 10.14 18.34 -7.00
N ALA A 318 10.74 17.15 -6.81
CA ALA A 318 10.37 15.96 -7.59
C ALA A 318 8.89 15.60 -7.41
N PHE A 319 8.36 15.73 -6.20
CA PHE A 319 6.97 15.44 -5.91
C PHE A 319 6.01 16.47 -6.53
N VAL A 320 6.22 17.77 -6.29
CA VAL A 320 5.29 18.85 -6.65
C VAL A 320 5.49 19.32 -8.09
N ASP A 321 6.71 19.75 -8.42
CA ASP A 321 7.01 20.32 -9.75
C ASP A 321 7.08 19.20 -10.80
N GLY A 322 7.63 18.05 -10.41
CA GLY A 322 7.63 16.84 -11.25
C GLY A 322 6.21 16.41 -11.60
N TRP A 323 5.24 16.53 -10.67
CA TRP A 323 3.85 16.18 -10.97
C TRP A 323 3.29 17.08 -12.07
N ALA A 324 3.44 18.39 -11.93
CA ALA A 324 2.92 19.35 -12.90
C ALA A 324 3.56 19.20 -14.29
N LYS A 325 4.86 18.93 -14.31
CA LYS A 325 5.61 18.64 -15.55
C LYS A 325 5.06 17.41 -16.26
N GLU A 326 4.98 16.28 -15.57
CA GLU A 326 4.56 15.01 -16.16
C GLU A 326 3.07 15.02 -16.53
N TYR A 327 2.22 15.69 -15.74
CA TYR A 327 0.83 15.92 -16.12
C TYR A 327 0.73 16.68 -17.45
N SER A 328 1.48 17.77 -17.59
CA SER A 328 1.45 18.58 -18.81
C SER A 328 1.83 17.76 -20.02
N GLN A 329 2.92 16.98 -19.93
CA GLN A 329 3.39 16.09 -21.00
C GLN A 329 2.37 15.01 -21.38
N ALA A 330 1.68 14.42 -20.39
CA ALA A 330 0.68 13.39 -20.65
C ALA A 330 -0.61 13.92 -21.31
N HIS A 331 -0.85 15.24 -21.24
CA HIS A 331 -2.06 15.90 -21.76
C HIS A 331 -1.73 16.96 -22.84
N GLU A 332 -0.55 16.89 -23.46
CA GLU A 332 -0.16 17.81 -24.55
C GLU A 332 -1.13 17.73 -25.74
N ASP A 333 -1.69 16.54 -26.02
CA ASP A 333 -2.62 16.30 -27.13
C ASP A 333 -4.10 16.60 -26.80
N ASP A 334 -4.41 16.91 -25.54
CA ASP A 334 -5.80 17.19 -25.08
C ASP A 334 -6.18 18.69 -25.20
N ASN A 335 -5.23 19.56 -25.60
CA ASN A 335 -5.42 21.01 -25.79
C ASN A 335 -5.42 21.41 -27.28
#